data_AF-X6D1I9-F1
#
_entry.id   AF-X6D1I9-F1
#
_cell.length_a   1.000
_cell.length_b   1.000
_cell.length_c   1.000
_cell.angle_alpha   90.00
_cell.angle_beta   90.00
_cell.angle_gamma   90.00
#
_symmetry.space_group_name_H-M   'P 1'
#
loop_
_entity.id
_entity.type
_entity.pdbx_description
1 polymer ?
#
loop_
_entity_poly.entity_id
_entity_poly.type
_entity_poly.pdbx_seq_one_letter_code
_entity_poly.pdbx_strand_id
1 'polypeptide(L)'
;MPVKRRAGKKHISAEVNAWAEMFQTGSDGFGDLLEYGYAIEHNDPQKLRDAREAWTRLGAAFLASRPEWWPSTPAWALEKFGDPR
;
A
#
# COMPACT_ATOMS: atom_id res chain seq x y z
N MET A 1 1.20 14.20 32.91
CA MET A 1 2.06 14.79 31.87
C MET A 1 1.39 14.61 30.51
N PRO A 2 0.90 15.66 29.82
CA PRO A 2 0.30 15.49 28.51
C PRO A 2 1.41 15.55 27.46
N VAL A 3 1.72 14.41 26.86
CA VAL A 3 2.65 14.35 25.72
C VAL A 3 1.94 15.00 24.53
N LYS A 4 2.37 16.21 24.17
CA LYS A 4 2.02 16.85 22.89
C LYS A 4 2.56 15.97 21.76
N ARG A 5 1.76 14.99 21.32
CA ARG A 5 2.08 14.19 20.15
C ARG A 5 2.00 15.11 18.94
N ARG A 6 3.16 15.40 18.36
CA ARG A 6 3.29 16.17 17.11
C ARG A 6 2.45 15.48 16.03
N ALA A 7 1.25 15.99 15.77
CA ALA A 7 0.37 15.58 14.67
C ALA A 7 0.92 16.10 13.33
N GLY A 8 2.18 15.77 13.03
CA GLY A 8 2.96 16.40 11.96
C GLY A 8 3.55 15.42 10.94
N LYS A 9 3.14 14.15 10.93
CA LYS A 9 3.52 13.21 9.87
C LYS A 9 2.27 12.47 9.40
N LYS A 10 1.72 12.98 8.30
CA LYS A 10 0.74 12.39 7.37
C LYS A 10 -0.01 11.19 7.95
N HIS A 11 -1.25 11.42 8.35
CA HIS A 11 -2.20 10.34 8.60
C HIS A 11 -2.41 9.62 7.27
N ILE A 12 -1.64 8.56 7.02
CA ILE A 12 -1.91 7.61 5.96
C ILE A 12 -3.29 7.03 6.25
N SER A 13 -4.17 6.91 5.25
CA SER A 13 -5.48 6.27 5.49
C SER A 13 -5.25 4.82 5.90
N ALA A 14 -6.11 4.27 6.77
CA ALA A 14 -6.01 2.87 7.17
C ALA A 14 -5.95 1.92 5.96
N GLU A 15 -6.67 2.29 4.89
CA GLU A 15 -6.68 1.60 3.60
C GLU A 15 -5.29 1.61 2.91
N VAL A 16 -4.59 2.75 2.86
CA VAL A 16 -3.23 2.78 2.28
C VAL A 16 -2.27 1.91 3.11
N ASN A 17 -2.47 1.83 4.43
CA ASN A 17 -1.67 0.95 5.29
C ASN A 17 -1.94 -0.53 5.01
N ALA A 18 -3.21 -0.93 4.87
CA ALA A 18 -3.59 -2.30 4.53
C ALA A 18 -3.03 -2.72 3.16
N TRP A 19 -3.03 -1.80 2.18
CA TRP A 19 -2.46 -2.06 0.86
C TRP A 19 -0.93 -1.93 0.79
N ALA A 20 -0.26 -1.45 1.84
CA ALA A 20 1.16 -1.13 1.81
C ALA A 20 2.03 -2.36 1.55
N GLU A 21 1.74 -3.49 2.21
CA GLU A 21 2.48 -4.73 2.02
C GLU A 21 2.29 -5.29 0.61
N MET A 22 1.04 -5.29 0.13
CA MET A 22 0.67 -5.72 -1.20
C MET A 22 1.34 -4.87 -2.28
N PHE A 23 1.41 -3.55 -2.11
CA PHE A 23 2.13 -2.68 -3.04
C PHE A 23 3.63 -2.88 -2.99
N GLN A 24 4.19 -3.14 -1.80
CA GLN A 24 5.62 -3.27 -1.62
C GLN A 24 6.15 -4.61 -2.15
N THR A 25 5.47 -5.71 -1.85
CA THR A 25 5.97 -7.08 -2.05
C THR A 25 5.18 -7.86 -3.11
N GLY A 26 3.97 -7.41 -3.45
CA GLY A 26 3.04 -8.18 -4.28
C GLY A 26 2.34 -9.30 -3.53
N SER A 27 2.41 -9.31 -2.19
CA SER A 27 1.72 -10.27 -1.33
C SER A 27 1.05 -9.54 -0.17
N ASP A 28 -0.08 -10.09 0.27
CA ASP A 28 -0.72 -9.75 1.54
C ASP A 28 -0.40 -10.87 2.53
N GLY A 29 0.72 -10.73 3.22
CA GLY A 29 1.22 -11.70 4.19
C GLY A 29 0.49 -11.61 5.53
N PHE A 30 -0.04 -10.43 5.86
CA PHE A 30 -0.81 -10.20 7.09
C PHE A 30 -2.31 -10.44 6.95
N GLY A 31 -2.83 -10.52 5.73
CA GLY A 31 -4.25 -10.73 5.48
C GLY A 31 -5.09 -9.49 5.74
N ASP A 32 -4.46 -8.31 5.79
CA ASP A 32 -5.11 -7.04 6.12
C ASP A 32 -6.17 -6.69 5.06
N LEU A 33 -6.01 -7.17 3.82
CA LEU A 33 -6.95 -6.89 2.74
C LEU A 33 -8.25 -7.70 2.85
N LEU A 34 -8.25 -8.81 3.61
CA LEU A 34 -9.47 -9.58 3.88
C LEU A 34 -10.50 -8.75 4.65
N GLU A 35 -10.07 -7.88 5.56
CA GLU A 35 -10.96 -6.98 6.30
C GLU A 35 -11.65 -5.95 5.38
N TYR A 36 -11.03 -5.67 4.23
CA TYR A 36 -11.58 -4.81 3.18
C TYR A 36 -12.34 -5.59 2.10
N GLY A 37 -12.51 -6.91 2.28
CA GLY A 37 -13.26 -7.77 1.37
C GLY A 37 -12.45 -8.29 0.16
N TYR A 38 -11.13 -8.13 0.15
CA TYR A 38 -10.28 -8.65 -0.90
C TYR A 38 -9.72 -10.02 -0.51
N ALA A 39 -10.06 -11.05 -1.29
CA ALA A 39 -9.46 -12.37 -1.18
C ALA A 39 -8.24 -12.45 -2.09
N ILE A 40 -7.07 -12.09 -1.57
CA ILE A 40 -5.83 -12.05 -2.34
C ILE A 40 -5.15 -13.42 -2.29
N GLU A 41 -5.57 -14.36 -3.14
CA GLU A 41 -4.84 -15.61 -3.32
C GLU A 41 -3.59 -15.42 -4.18
N HIS A 42 -2.53 -16.20 -3.91
CA HIS A 42 -1.19 -15.98 -4.45
C HIS A 42 -1.13 -16.02 -5.98
N ASN A 43 -2.07 -16.70 -6.64
CA ASN A 43 -2.16 -16.88 -8.10
C ASN A 43 -3.50 -16.45 -8.73
N ASP A 44 -4.34 -15.69 -8.03
CA ASP A 44 -5.62 -15.29 -8.59
C ASP A 44 -5.44 -14.14 -9.61
N PRO A 45 -5.94 -14.24 -10.86
CA PRO A 45 -6.01 -13.11 -11.78
C PRO A 45 -6.74 -11.89 -11.19
N GLN A 46 -7.70 -12.11 -10.30
CA GLN A 46 -8.47 -11.08 -9.61
C GLN A 46 -7.57 -10.21 -8.73
N LYS A 47 -6.57 -10.79 -8.05
CA LYS A 47 -5.55 -10.05 -7.29
C LYS A 47 -4.88 -8.96 -8.11
N LEU A 48 -4.52 -9.25 -9.36
CA LEU A 48 -3.86 -8.26 -10.22
C LEU A 48 -4.80 -7.12 -10.61
N ARG A 49 -6.10 -7.42 -10.78
CA ARG A 49 -7.11 -6.41 -11.10
C ARG A 49 -7.37 -5.51 -9.90
N ASP A 50 -7.60 -6.11 -8.74
CA ASP A 50 -7.88 -5.39 -7.50
C ASP A 50 -6.66 -4.56 -7.07
N ALA A 51 -5.45 -5.12 -7.17
CA ALA A 51 -4.22 -4.40 -6.88
C ALA A 51 -4.00 -3.24 -7.85
N ARG A 52 -4.33 -3.39 -9.14
CA ARG A 52 -4.24 -2.29 -10.10
C ARG A 52 -5.24 -1.19 -9.79
N GLU A 53 -6.47 -1.54 -9.44
CA GLU A 53 -7.52 -0.59 -9.08
C GLU A 53 -7.21 0.15 -7.76
N ALA A 54 -6.68 -0.56 -6.77
CA ALA A 54 -6.19 0.05 -5.55
C ALA A 54 -4.97 0.94 -5.84
N TRP A 55 -4.07 0.52 -6.73
CA TRP A 55 -2.88 1.30 -7.08
C TRP A 55 -3.22 2.63 -7.74
N THR A 56 -4.21 2.70 -8.63
CA THR A 56 -4.64 3.97 -9.24
C THR A 56 -5.26 4.94 -8.23
N ARG A 57 -5.85 4.43 -7.14
CA ARG A 57 -6.49 5.27 -6.11
C ARG A 57 -5.54 5.66 -4.99
N LEU A 58 -4.71 4.71 -4.53
CA LEU A 58 -3.94 4.78 -3.30
C LEU A 58 -2.43 4.87 -3.54
N GLY A 59 -1.95 4.50 -4.73
CA GLY A 59 -0.53 4.41 -5.04
C GLY A 59 0.21 5.75 -4.87
N ALA A 60 -0.40 6.86 -5.26
CA ALA A 60 0.18 8.19 -5.05
C ALA A 60 0.35 8.52 -3.56
N ALA A 61 -0.65 8.18 -2.73
CA ALA A 61 -0.60 8.37 -1.29
C ALA A 61 0.44 7.46 -0.62
N PHE A 62 0.52 6.19 -1.05
CA PHE A 62 1.55 5.24 -0.62
C PHE A 62 2.95 5.77 -0.93
N LEU A 63 3.22 6.17 -2.18
CA LEU A 63 4.51 6.72 -2.58
C LEU A 63 4.87 8.00 -1.82
N ALA A 64 3.89 8.90 -1.62
CA ALA A 64 4.08 10.12 -0.84
C ALA A 64 4.28 9.87 0.66
N SER A 65 3.95 8.67 1.15
CA SER A 65 4.11 8.27 2.53
C SER A 65 5.44 7.58 2.83
N ARG A 66 6.17 7.11 1.78
CA ARG A 66 7.46 6.43 1.93
C ARG A 66 8.45 7.35 2.66
N PRO A 67 8.97 6.95 3.83
CA PRO A 67 10.10 7.62 4.44
C PRO A 67 11.34 7.63 3.54
N GLU A 68 12.15 8.67 3.70
CA GLU A 68 13.40 8.88 2.96
C GLU A 68 14.45 7.76 3.18
N TRP A 69 14.37 7.05 4.32
CA TRP A 69 15.23 5.91 4.64
C TRP A 69 14.76 4.59 4.00
N TRP A 70 13.61 4.57 3.32
CA TRP A 70 13.11 3.36 2.66
C TRP A 70 14.11 2.91 1.58
N PRO A 71 14.38 1.59 1.44
CA PRO A 71 15.23 1.08 0.37
C PRO A 71 14.84 1.65 -1.00
N SER A 72 15.85 2.01 -1.81
CA SER A 72 15.66 2.53 -3.17
C SER A 72 15.03 1.50 -4.13
N THR A 73 14.82 0.27 -3.67
CA THR A 73 14.06 -0.73 -4.41
C THR A 73 12.67 -0.18 -4.73
N PRO A 74 12.27 -0.21 -6.02
CA PRO A 74 10.92 0.16 -6.40
C PRO A 74 9.92 -0.78 -5.71
N ALA A 75 8.74 -0.26 -5.41
CA ALA A 75 7.65 -1.09 -4.89
C ALA A 75 7.18 -2.05 -6.00
N TRP A 76 6.82 -3.28 -5.66
CA TRP A 76 6.31 -4.25 -6.62
C TRP A 76 5.21 -3.67 -7.52
N ALA A 77 4.27 -2.91 -6.94
CA ALA A 77 3.18 -2.28 -7.69
C ALA A 77 3.68 -1.22 -8.68
N LEU A 78 4.76 -0.50 -8.35
CA LEU A 78 5.40 0.45 -9.27
C LEU A 78 6.05 -0.27 -10.46
N GLU A 79 6.70 -1.41 -10.22
CA GLU A 79 7.29 -2.22 -11.29
C GLU A 79 6.23 -2.91 -12.17
N LYS A 80 5.13 -3.37 -11.56
CA LYS A 80 4.07 -4.10 -12.26
C LYS A 80 3.08 -3.21 -13.00
N PHE A 81 2.70 -2.08 -12.42
CA PHE A 81 1.65 -1.22 -12.94
C PHE A 81 2.15 0.14 -13.44
N GLY A 82 3.37 0.54 -13.07
CA GLY A 82 3.93 1.85 -13.40
C GLY A 82 3.52 2.95 -12.42
N ASP A 83 3.76 4.21 -12.80
CA ASP A 83 3.39 5.38 -11.99
C ASP A 83 1.85 5.44 -11.85
N PRO A 84 1.31 5.60 -10.62
CA PRO A 84 -0.13 5.67 -10.37
C PRO A 84 -0.80 7.01 -10.77
N ARG A 85 -0.04 7.97 -11.32
CA ARG A 85 -0.52 9.30 -11.74
C ARG A 85 -1.24 9.33 -13.09
#